data_AF-A0A8X6YMM8-F1
#
_entry.id   AF-A0A8X6YMM8-F1
#
_cell.length_a   1.000
_cell.length_b   1.000
_cell.length_c   1.000
_cell.angle_alpha   90.00
_cell.angle_beta   90.00
_cell.angle_gamma   90.00
#
_symmetry.space_group_name_H-M   'P 1'
#
loop_
_entity.id
_entity.type
_entity.pdbx_description
1 polymer ?
#
loop_
_entity_poly.entity_id
_entity_poly.type
_entity_poly.pdbx_seq_one_letter_code
_entity_poly.pdbx_strand_id
1 'polypeptide(L)'
;MAGLFWGGYRIAFYSDMTEMYFLSLVMPQFFNLSNQLLIMISASMTNELASKVKCVMQCLPYRSSIQDPQRKFKLKKDLTQENSLTLWKVYVMDRSLIITSIGTLLTYGILIGTLGKDV
;
A
#
# COMPACT_ATOMS: atom_id res chain seq x y z
N MET A 1 7.90 2.43 -5.90
CA MET A 1 8.82 3.07 -4.93
C MET A 1 10.23 3.29 -5.46
N ALA A 2 11.01 2.26 -5.83
CA ALA A 2 12.39 2.48 -6.32
C ALA A 2 12.49 3.44 -7.51
N GLY A 3 11.55 3.39 -8.47
CA GLY A 3 11.51 4.33 -9.58
C GLY A 3 11.22 5.79 -9.17
N LEU A 4 10.35 5.98 -8.16
CA LEU A 4 10.05 7.32 -7.61
C LEU A 4 11.26 7.91 -6.90
N PHE A 5 12.00 7.06 -6.18
CA PHE A 5 13.24 7.43 -5.53
C PHE A 5 14.31 7.87 -6.54
N TRP A 6 14.57 7.07 -7.57
CA TRP A 6 15.54 7.40 -8.61
C TRP A 6 15.16 8.65 -9.42
N GLY A 7 13.86 8.85 -9.70
CA GLY A 7 13.39 10.09 -10.30
C GLY A 7 13.65 11.29 -9.39
N GLY A 8 13.35 11.17 -8.09
CA GLY A 8 13.56 12.25 -7.12
C GLY A 8 15.04 12.58 -6.95
N TYR A 9 15.89 11.55 -6.95
CA TYR A 9 17.34 11.69 -6.97
C TYR A 9 17.81 12.47 -8.20
N ARG A 10 17.35 12.09 -9.41
CA ARG A 10 17.71 12.84 -10.63
C ARG A 10 17.29 14.30 -10.56
N ILE A 11 16.11 14.60 -10.05
CA ILE A 11 15.68 15.99 -9.89
C ILE A 11 16.58 16.75 -8.90
N ALA A 12 16.96 16.13 -7.79
CA ALA A 12 17.72 16.80 -6.73
C ALA A 12 19.18 17.11 -7.11
N PHE A 13 19.83 16.26 -7.91
CA PHE A 13 21.27 16.37 -8.21
C PHE A 13 21.61 16.91 -9.61
N TYR A 14 20.61 17.19 -10.45
CA TYR A 14 20.87 17.69 -11.79
C TYR A 14 20.74 19.21 -11.81
N SER A 15 21.88 19.91 -11.74
CA SER A 15 21.92 21.37 -11.58
C SER A 15 21.63 22.18 -12.85
N ASP A 16 21.75 21.60 -14.05
CA ASP A 16 21.57 22.30 -15.33
C ASP A 16 20.30 21.83 -16.07
N MET A 17 19.12 22.17 -15.54
CA MET A 17 17.85 21.85 -16.19
C MET A 17 17.05 23.10 -16.55
N THR A 18 16.64 23.22 -17.81
CA THR A 18 15.61 24.17 -18.25
C THR A 18 14.27 23.88 -17.56
N GLU A 19 13.49 24.90 -17.24
CA GLU A 19 12.18 24.76 -16.56
C GLU A 19 11.23 23.73 -17.21
N MET A 20 11.17 23.68 -18.56
CA MET A 20 10.37 22.68 -19.27
C MET A 20 10.83 21.24 -19.00
N TYR A 21 12.15 21.02 -18.93
CA TYR A 21 12.71 19.70 -18.68
C TYR A 21 12.47 19.26 -17.22
N PHE A 22 12.57 20.21 -16.28
CA PHE A 22 12.21 19.99 -14.88
C PHE A 22 10.73 19.57 -14.74
N LEU A 23 9.80 20.31 -15.35
CA LEU A 23 8.38 19.97 -15.36
C LEU A 23 8.11 18.60 -15.99
N SER A 24 8.82 18.29 -17.08
CA SER A 24 8.71 16.99 -17.76
C SER A 24 9.17 15.82 -16.89
N LEU A 25 10.11 16.01 -15.95
CA LEU A 25 10.52 15.00 -14.98
C LEU A 25 9.56 14.89 -13.78
N VAL A 26 9.11 16.03 -13.26
CA VAL A 26 8.31 16.11 -12.04
C VAL A 26 6.90 15.56 -12.24
N MET A 27 6.23 15.90 -13.34
CA MET A 27 4.83 15.53 -13.58
C MET A 27 4.59 14.02 -13.64
N PRO A 28 5.41 13.22 -14.38
CA PRO A 28 5.29 11.77 -14.37
C PRO A 28 5.51 11.15 -12.99
N GLN A 29 6.39 11.74 -12.16
CA GLN A 29 6.64 11.23 -10.81
C GLN A 29 5.44 11.45 -9.89
N PHE A 30 4.82 12.63 -9.94
CA PHE A 30 3.59 12.88 -9.19
C PHE A 30 2.45 11.97 -9.64
N PHE A 31 2.29 11.76 -10.95
CA PHE A 31 1.29 10.85 -11.49
C PHE A 31 1.52 9.41 -11.04
N ASN A 32 2.76 8.92 -11.13
CA ASN A 32 3.12 7.57 -10.69
C ASN A 32 2.94 7.38 -9.17
N LEU A 33 3.29 8.38 -8.37
CA LEU A 33 3.06 8.37 -6.93
C LEU A 33 1.56 8.28 -6.62
N SER A 34 0.75 9.10 -7.29
CA SER A 34 -0.71 9.12 -7.12
C SER A 34 -1.35 7.79 -7.47
N ASN A 35 -0.98 7.19 -8.61
CA ASN A 35 -1.46 5.86 -9.00
C ASN A 35 -1.03 4.77 -8.02
N GLN A 36 0.22 4.83 -7.55
CA GLN A 36 0.70 3.83 -6.60
C GLN A 36 -0.06 3.95 -5.26
N LEU A 37 -0.29 5.16 -4.77
CA LEU A 37 -1.10 5.40 -3.57
C LEU A 37 -2.54 4.95 -3.77
N LEU A 38 -3.14 5.23 -4.93
CA LEU A 38 -4.50 4.78 -5.26
C LEU A 38 -4.62 3.26 -5.13
N ILE A 39 -3.71 2.52 -5.76
CA ILE A 39 -3.72 1.04 -5.71
C ILE A 39 -3.54 0.55 -4.27
N MET A 40 -2.60 1.11 -3.52
CA MET A 40 -2.32 0.67 -2.15
C MET A 40 -3.47 0.99 -1.19
N ILE A 41 -4.07 2.18 -1.30
CA ILE A 41 -5.20 2.60 -0.48
C ILE A 41 -6.42 1.73 -0.79
N SER A 42 -6.75 1.52 -2.06
CA SER A 42 -7.87 0.64 -2.45
C SER A 42 -7.67 -0.77 -1.91
N ALA A 43 -6.48 -1.36 -2.08
CA ALA A 43 -6.19 -2.69 -1.56
C ALA A 43 -6.28 -2.75 -0.03
N SER A 44 -5.75 -1.75 0.68
CA SER A 44 -5.84 -1.66 2.14
C SER A 44 -7.29 -1.52 2.62
N MET A 45 -8.12 -0.72 1.95
CA MET A 45 -9.53 -0.57 2.28
C MET A 45 -10.31 -1.86 2.06
N THR A 46 -10.08 -2.54 0.93
CA THR A 46 -10.70 -3.84 0.65
C THR A 46 -10.30 -4.88 1.70
N ASN A 47 -9.03 -4.92 2.11
CA ASN A 47 -8.56 -5.83 3.16
C ASN A 47 -9.21 -5.53 4.52
N GLU A 48 -9.30 -4.26 4.89
CA GLU A 48 -9.96 -3.85 6.14
C GLU A 48 -11.45 -4.20 6.13
N LEU A 49 -12.14 -3.96 5.02
CA LEU A 49 -13.55 -4.30 4.87
C LEU A 49 -13.76 -5.82 4.90
N ALA A 50 -12.93 -6.59 4.21
CA ALA A 50 -12.98 -8.05 4.23
C ALA A 50 -12.77 -8.60 5.65
N SER A 51 -11.81 -8.04 6.41
CA SER A 51 -11.59 -8.38 7.81
C SER A 51 -12.80 -8.07 8.69
N LYS A 52 -13.41 -6.88 8.54
CA LYS A 52 -14.63 -6.50 9.28
C LYS A 52 -15.81 -7.41 8.95
N VAL A 53 -16.04 -7.70 7.67
CA VAL A 53 -17.11 -8.62 7.23
C VAL A 53 -16.87 -10.01 7.80
N LYS A 54 -15.64 -10.52 7.75
CA LYS A 54 -15.26 -11.81 8.34
C LYS A 54 -15.53 -11.86 9.85
N CYS A 55 -15.19 -10.80 10.58
CA CYS A 55 -15.49 -10.67 12.01
C CYS A 55 -17.01 -10.72 12.30
N VAL A 56 -17.80 -9.92 11.57
CA VAL A 56 -19.27 -9.91 11.72
C VAL A 56 -19.87 -11.27 11.38
N MET A 57 -19.37 -11.91 10.32
CA MET A 57 -19.88 -13.18 9.82
C MET A 57 -19.48 -14.38 10.71
N GLN A 58 -18.37 -14.28 11.45
CA GLN A 58 -18.01 -15.22 12.52
C GLN A 58 -18.92 -15.07 13.75
N CYS A 59 -19.36 -13.86 14.08
CA CYS A 59 -20.31 -13.59 15.17
C CYS A 59 -21.77 -13.94 14.80
N LEU A 60 -22.10 -13.94 13.51
CA LEU A 60 -23.45 -14.22 12.99
C LEU A 60 -24.02 -15.61 13.37
N PRO A 61 -23.29 -16.73 13.23
CA PRO A 61 -23.79 -18.07 13.61
C PRO A 61 -23.92 -18.28 15.13
N TYR A 62 -23.35 -17.40 15.96
CA TYR A 62 -23.59 -17.39 17.41
C TYR A 62 -24.90 -16.68 17.75
N ARG A 63 -25.28 -15.67 16.95
CA ARG A 63 -26.50 -14.88 17.14
C ARG A 63 -27.72 -15.44 16.41
N SER A 64 -27.50 -16.10 15.28
CA SER A 64 -28.50 -16.81 14.50
C SER A 64 -28.51 -18.27 14.94
N SER A 65 -29.66 -18.76 15.39
CA SER A 65 -29.90 -20.18 15.65
C SER A 65 -29.89 -20.96 14.32
N ILE A 66 -28.72 -21.03 13.67
CA ILE A 66 -28.52 -21.88 12.50
C ILE A 66 -28.52 -23.31 13.05
N GLN A 67 -29.68 -23.96 12.94
CA GLN A 67 -29.95 -25.30 13.45
C GLN A 67 -29.18 -26.40 12.69
N ASP A 68 -28.60 -26.07 11.53
CA ASP A 68 -27.89 -27.02 10.69
C ASP A 68 -26.36 -26.98 10.94
N PRO A 69 -25.78 -28.02 11.57
CA PRO A 69 -24.35 -28.09 11.85
C PRO A 69 -23.48 -28.21 10.59
N GLN A 70 -23.99 -28.75 9.48
CA GLN A 70 -23.23 -28.83 8.22
C GLN A 70 -23.08 -27.44 7.59
N ARG A 71 -24.15 -26.63 7.61
CA ARG A 71 -24.08 -25.24 7.14
C ARG A 71 -23.13 -24.40 7.98
N LYS A 72 -23.15 -24.57 9.31
CA LYS A 72 -22.17 -23.92 10.21
C LYS A 72 -20.72 -24.29 9.86
N PHE A 73 -20.45 -25.58 9.59
CA PHE A 73 -19.10 -26.04 9.26
C PHE A 73 -18.59 -25.50 7.92
N LYS A 74 -19.46 -25.46 6.91
CA LYS A 74 -19.12 -24.95 5.58
C LYS A 74 -18.84 -23.45 5.61
N LEU A 75 -19.68 -22.68 6.31
CA LEU A 75 -19.51 -21.24 6.51
C LEU A 75 -18.23 -20.93 7.30
N LYS A 76 -17.94 -21.73 8.34
CA LYS A 76 -16.70 -21.59 9.11
C LYS A 76 -15.46 -21.87 8.24
N LYS A 77 -15.52 -22.89 7.37
CA LYS A 77 -14.45 -23.25 6.44
C LYS A 77 -14.18 -22.13 5.42
N ASP A 78 -15.22 -21.59 4.81
CA ASP A 78 -15.12 -20.48 3.85
C ASP A 78 -14.63 -19.20 4.54
N LEU A 79 -15.06 -18.94 5.78
CA LEU A 79 -14.58 -17.82 6.60
C LEU A 79 -13.12 -17.97 7.04
N THR A 80 -12.64 -19.19 7.29
CA THR A 80 -11.22 -19.40 7.66
C THR A 80 -10.26 -19.12 6.51
N GLN A 81 -10.71 -19.13 5.26
CA GLN A 81 -9.84 -18.82 4.12
C GLN A 81 -9.37 -17.36 4.20
N GLU A 82 -8.06 -17.15 4.24
CA GLU A 82 -7.44 -15.82 4.25
C GLU A 82 -7.43 -15.22 2.85
N ASN A 83 -8.56 -14.67 2.44
CA ASN A 83 -8.65 -13.90 1.22
C ASN A 83 -8.26 -12.45 1.52
N SER A 84 -6.96 -12.16 1.52
CA SER A 84 -6.43 -10.79 1.59
C SER A 84 -5.67 -10.45 0.31
N LEU A 85 -5.82 -9.20 -0.15
CA LEU A 85 -4.98 -8.64 -1.20
C LEU A 85 -3.58 -8.46 -0.63
N THR A 86 -2.67 -9.28 -1.13
CA THR A 86 -1.26 -9.26 -0.74
C THR A 86 -0.42 -8.75 -1.90
N LEU A 87 0.57 -7.93 -1.59
CA LEU A 87 1.65 -7.66 -2.51
C LEU A 87 2.55 -8.90 -2.54
N TRP A 88 2.50 -9.62 -3.66
CA TRP A 88 3.37 -10.77 -3.93
C TRP A 88 3.31 -11.90 -2.88
N LYS A 89 2.18 -12.05 -2.16
CA LYS A 89 1.97 -12.94 -1.00
C LYS A 89 2.84 -12.66 0.24
N VAL A 90 3.79 -11.73 0.18
CA VAL A 90 4.72 -11.44 1.29
C VAL A 90 4.18 -10.35 2.21
N TYR A 91 3.51 -9.34 1.65
CA TYR A 91 2.98 -8.22 2.42
C TYR A 91 1.48 -8.11 2.28
N VAL A 92 0.75 -8.16 3.40
CA VAL A 92 -0.64 -7.74 3.42
C VAL A 92 -0.68 -6.25 3.15
N MET A 93 -1.50 -5.83 2.18
CA MET A 93 -1.75 -4.41 1.95
C MET A 93 -2.52 -3.85 3.14
N ASP A 94 -1.81 -3.14 4.02
CA ASP A 94 -2.38 -2.46 5.17
C ASP A 94 -1.94 -0.98 5.20
N ARG A 95 -2.55 -0.20 6.09
CA ARG A 95 -2.23 1.23 6.24
C ARG A 95 -0.79 1.43 6.69
N SER A 96 -0.25 0.49 7.47
CA SER A 96 1.12 0.53 7.98
C SER A 96 2.16 0.43 6.85
N LEU A 97 1.92 -0.41 5.85
CA LEU A 97 2.78 -0.56 4.69
C LEU A 97 2.84 0.74 3.88
N ILE A 98 1.71 1.42 3.72
CA ILE A 98 1.65 2.73 3.03
C ILE A 98 2.51 3.75 3.77
N ILE A 99 2.30 3.90 5.08
CA ILE A 99 3.05 4.85 5.92
C ILE A 99 4.54 4.53 5.90
N THR A 100 4.91 3.26 6.02
CA THR A 100 6.30 2.81 5.97
C THR A 100 6.94 3.10 4.61
N SER A 101 6.21 2.92 3.51
CA SER A 101 6.70 3.21 2.17
C SER A 101 6.96 4.70 1.93
N ILE A 102 6.12 5.59 2.48
CA ILE A 102 6.31 7.04 2.43
C ILE A 102 7.46 7.46 3.34
N GLY A 103 7.49 6.93 4.57
CA GLY A 103 8.53 7.23 5.55
C GLY A 103 9.92 6.81 5.07
N THR A 104 10.04 5.65 4.43
CA THR A 104 11.32 5.21 3.83
C THR A 104 11.74 6.12 2.68
N LEU A 105 10.83 6.51 1.79
CA LEU A 105 11.13 7.45 0.71
C LEU A 105 11.65 8.79 1.24
N LEU A 106 10.99 9.33 2.27
CA LEU A 106 11.39 10.59 2.92
C LEU A 106 12.74 10.45 3.64
N THR A 107 12.93 9.36 4.40
CA THR A 107 14.16 9.09 5.15
C THR A 107 15.36 8.98 4.20
N TYR A 108 15.23 8.21 3.13
CA TYR A 108 16.29 8.09 2.12
C TYR A 108 16.51 9.42 1.37
N GLY A 109 15.45 10.19 1.11
CA GLY A 109 15.57 11.53 0.53
C GLY A 109 16.37 12.49 1.41
N ILE A 110 16.09 12.54 2.72
CA ILE A 110 16.83 13.34 3.70
C ILE A 110 18.28 12.86 3.79
N LEU A 111 18.49 11.54 3.88
CA LEU A 111 19.81 10.94 3.98
C LEU A 111 20.68 11.37 2.79
N ILE A 112 20.13 11.32 1.58
CA ILE A 112 20.81 11.78 0.38
C ILE A 112 21.03 13.29 0.37
N GLY A 113 20.02 14.10 0.73
CA GLY A 113 20.15 15.55 0.74
C GLY A 113 21.16 16.07 1.77
N THR A 114 21.38 15.31 2.85
CA THR A 114 22.32 15.67 3.92
C THR A 114 23.73 15.13 3.68
N LEU A 115 23.88 13.88 3.21
CA LEU A 115 25.18 13.27 2.93
C LEU A 115 25.76 13.63 1.56
N GLY A 116 24.92 14.02 0.59
CA GLY A 116 25.35 14.42 -0.75
C GLY A 116 25.98 15.81 -0.84
N LYS A 117 26.11 16.54 0.27
CA LYS A 117 26.67 17.90 0.31
C LYS A 117 28.20 17.93 0.30
N ASP A 118 28.84 16.78 0.54
CA ASP A 118 30.30 16.61 0.65
C ASP A 118 30.91 15.75 -0.48
N VAL A 119 30.17 15.52 -1.58
CA VAL A 119 30.64 14.83 -2.80
C VAL A 119 30.61 15.78 -3.99
#